data_AF-A0A421BIZ7-F1
#
_entry.id   AF-A0A421BIZ7-F1
#
_cell.length_a   1.000
_cell.length_b   1.000
_cell.length_c   1.000
_cell.angle_alpha   90.00
_cell.angle_beta   90.00
_cell.angle_gamma   90.00
#
_symmetry.space_group_name_H-M   'P 1'
#
loop_
_entity.id
_entity.type
_entity.pdbx_description
1 polymer ?
#
loop_
_entity_poly.entity_id
_entity_poly.type
_entity_poly.pdbx_seq_one_letter_code
_entity_poly.pdbx_strand_id
1 'polypeptide(L)'
;MSRLTFAQRRGRDLRLPVLDAGQYLVEAMQILGPLRPGLAEARATDWPEIAAFARATERLSEPWEIETLAAMCAGYCAALKAGEDPLAIAPVDLDDSTAG
;
A
#
# COMPACT_ATOMS: atom_id res chain seq x y z
N MET A 1 2.58 -17.49 -8.13
CA MET A 1 1.44 -17.81 -7.25
C MET A 1 1.44 -16.79 -6.12
N SER A 2 0.37 -16.01 -5.91
CA SER A 2 0.37 -14.92 -4.91
C SER A 2 0.23 -15.46 -3.49
N ARG A 3 0.85 -14.79 -2.50
CA ARG A 3 0.71 -15.10 -1.05
C ARG A 3 -0.77 -15.13 -0.62
N LEU A 4 -1.60 -14.30 -1.24
CA LEU A 4 -3.04 -14.23 -1.02
C LEU A 4 -3.75 -15.53 -1.42
N THR A 5 -3.43 -16.05 -2.61
CA THR A 5 -3.98 -17.31 -3.13
C THR A 5 -3.52 -18.51 -2.30
N PHE A 6 -2.31 -18.45 -1.72
CA PHE A 6 -1.78 -19.47 -0.83
C PHE A 6 -2.48 -19.50 0.54
N ALA A 7 -2.72 -18.33 1.14
CA ALA A 7 -3.40 -18.22 2.43
C ALA A 7 -4.89 -18.58 2.36
N GLN A 8 -5.60 -18.13 1.31
CA GLN A 8 -6.99 -18.51 1.06
C GLN A 8 -7.17 -20.03 0.93
N ARG A 9 -6.23 -20.71 0.25
CA ARG A 9 -6.24 -22.18 0.11
C ARG A 9 -6.00 -22.93 1.42
N ARG A 10 -5.33 -22.30 2.38
CA ARG A 10 -5.10 -22.87 3.72
C ARG A 10 -6.23 -22.59 4.71
N GLY A 11 -7.32 -21.95 4.28
CA GLY A 11 -8.41 -21.57 5.17
C GLY A 11 -7.97 -20.55 6.22
N ARG A 12 -6.88 -19.82 6.00
CA ARG A 12 -6.48 -18.72 6.87
C ARG A 12 -7.31 -17.50 6.49
N ASP A 13 -8.13 -17.04 7.42
CA ASP A 13 -8.79 -15.76 7.29
C ASP A 13 -7.73 -14.66 7.36
N LEU A 14 -7.45 -14.06 6.21
CA LEU A 14 -6.49 -12.96 6.09
C LEU A 14 -7.04 -11.64 6.63
N ARG A 15 -8.31 -11.60 7.08
CA ARG A 15 -9.00 -10.42 7.59
C ARG A 15 -8.79 -9.18 6.73
N LEU A 16 -8.75 -9.39 5.41
CA LEU A 16 -8.58 -8.27 4.48
C LEU A 16 -9.82 -7.38 4.57
N PRO A 17 -9.65 -6.06 4.66
CA PRO A 17 -10.78 -5.16 4.66
C PRO A 17 -11.55 -5.33 3.35
N VAL A 18 -12.87 -5.45 3.46
CA VAL A 18 -13.76 -5.34 2.29
C VAL A 18 -13.75 -3.87 1.89
N LEU A 19 -13.42 -3.60 0.63
CA LEU A 19 -13.43 -2.25 0.08
C LEU A 19 -14.76 -2.02 -0.62
N ASP A 20 -15.59 -1.14 -0.08
CA ASP A 20 -16.86 -0.73 -0.72
C ASP A 20 -16.62 0.10 -1.99
N ALA A 21 -15.48 0.80 -2.06
CA ALA A 21 -15.01 1.58 -3.20
C ALA A 21 -13.47 1.73 -3.15
N GLY A 22 -12.86 2.32 -4.19
CA GLY A 22 -11.44 2.69 -4.16
C GLY A 22 -10.45 1.61 -4.59
N GLN A 23 -10.91 0.45 -5.07
CA GLN A 23 -10.02 -0.62 -5.55
C GLN A 23 -9.11 -0.16 -6.71
N TYR A 24 -9.58 0.75 -7.56
CA TYR A 24 -8.79 1.34 -8.65
C TYR A 24 -7.58 2.13 -8.13
N LEU A 25 -7.60 2.62 -6.88
CA LEU A 25 -6.45 3.30 -6.26
C LEU A 25 -5.31 2.32 -5.99
N VAL A 26 -5.63 1.06 -5.66
CA VAL A 26 -4.63 0.00 -5.51
C VAL A 26 -3.95 -0.27 -6.85
N GLU A 27 -4.72 -0.34 -7.94
CA GLU A 27 -4.18 -0.50 -9.29
C GLU A 27 -3.34 0.73 -9.70
N ALA A 28 -3.85 1.95 -9.45
CA ALA A 28 -3.14 3.19 -9.72
C ALA A 28 -1.80 3.25 -8.97
N MET A 29 -1.77 2.83 -7.70
CA MET A 29 -0.55 2.74 -6.90
C MET A 29 0.46 1.75 -7.49
N GLN A 30 -0.02 0.59 -7.97
CA GLN A 30 0.86 -0.42 -8.58
C GLN A 30 1.46 0.08 -9.91
N ILE A 31 0.68 0.78 -10.72
CA ILE A 31 1.15 1.37 -11.98
C ILE A 31 2.12 2.52 -11.72
N LEU A 32 1.77 3.42 -10.81
CA LEU A 32 2.62 4.55 -10.40
C LEU A 32 3.93 4.05 -9.75
N GLY A 33 3.85 2.95 -9.03
CA GLY A 33 4.88 2.45 -8.13
C GLY A 33 4.84 3.21 -6.79
N PRO A 34 4.73 2.51 -5.64
CA PRO A 34 4.64 3.16 -4.33
C PRO A 34 5.97 3.74 -3.81
N LEU A 35 7.08 3.39 -4.46
CA LEU A 35 8.43 3.77 -4.07
C LEU A 35 9.16 4.53 -5.18
N ARG A 36 10.09 5.38 -4.75
CA ARG A 36 11.07 6.07 -5.57
C ARG A 36 12.48 5.86 -5.02
N PRO A 37 13.51 5.88 -5.88
CA PRO A 37 14.89 5.97 -5.41
C PRO A 37 15.06 7.24 -4.57
N GLY A 38 15.61 7.09 -3.37
CA GLY A 38 16.10 8.20 -2.56
C GLY A 38 17.63 8.17 -2.46
N LEU A 39 18.20 9.17 -1.80
CA LEU A 39 19.66 9.35 -1.72
C LEU A 39 20.37 8.22 -0.95
N ALA A 40 19.75 7.74 0.13
CA ALA A 40 20.29 6.65 0.97
C ALA A 40 19.38 5.42 0.98
N GLU A 41 18.06 5.64 0.97
CA GLU A 41 17.04 4.61 1.06
C GLU A 41 15.89 4.93 0.08
N ALA A 42 15.08 3.91 -0.21
CA ALA A 42 13.84 4.13 -0.95
C ALA A 42 12.92 5.08 -0.17
N ARG A 43 12.26 5.99 -0.89
CA ARG A 43 11.23 6.87 -0.34
C ARG A 43 9.87 6.51 -0.92
N ALA A 44 8.81 6.93 -0.23
CA ALA A 44 7.48 6.88 -0.81
C ALA A 44 7.40 7.80 -2.03
N THR A 45 6.61 7.38 -3.01
CA THR A 45 6.14 8.30 -4.07
C THR A 45 5.30 9.40 -3.43
N ASP A 46 5.60 10.66 -3.73
CA ASP A 46 5.04 11.84 -3.09
C ASP A 46 4.29 12.75 -4.08
N TRP A 47 3.85 13.90 -3.59
CA TRP A 47 2.90 14.78 -4.26
C TRP A 47 3.28 15.18 -5.70
N PRO A 48 4.53 15.54 -6.04
CA PRO A 48 4.87 15.96 -7.40
C PRO A 48 4.65 14.85 -8.43
N GLU A 49 5.07 13.63 -8.11
CA GLU A 49 4.93 12.45 -8.95
C GLU A 49 3.48 12.01 -9.07
N ILE A 50 2.73 12.05 -7.96
CA ILE A 50 1.30 11.74 -7.96
C ILE A 50 0.54 12.74 -8.81
N ALA A 51 0.83 14.04 -8.67
CA ALA A 51 0.19 15.09 -9.47
C ALA A 51 0.52 14.95 -10.96
N ALA A 52 1.78 14.62 -11.31
CA ALA A 52 2.17 14.36 -12.69
C ALA A 52 1.44 13.14 -13.27
N PHE A 53 1.33 12.06 -12.48
CA PHE A 53 0.61 10.85 -12.87
C PHE A 53 -0.90 11.09 -13.06
N ALA A 54 -1.53 11.81 -12.13
CA ALA A 54 -2.94 12.18 -12.22
C ALA A 54 -3.22 12.91 -13.53
N ARG A 55 -2.40 13.93 -13.84
CA ARG A 55 -2.52 14.74 -15.05
C ARG A 55 -2.25 13.97 -16.34
N ALA A 56 -1.33 13.01 -16.31
CA ALA A 56 -0.94 12.26 -17.51
C ALA A 56 -1.91 11.12 -17.84
N THR A 57 -2.61 10.59 -16.85
CA THR A 57 -3.41 9.37 -17.01
C THR A 57 -4.91 9.57 -16.83
N GLU A 58 -5.33 10.68 -16.21
CA GLU A 58 -6.72 10.96 -15.85
C GLU A 58 -7.38 9.85 -15.01
N ARG A 59 -6.56 8.98 -14.37
CA ARG A 59 -7.02 7.90 -13.48
C ARG A 59 -7.46 8.39 -12.11
N LEU A 60 -7.10 9.62 -11.77
CA LEU A 60 -7.48 10.30 -10.53
C LEU A 60 -8.24 11.56 -10.93
N SER A 61 -9.51 11.63 -10.55
CA SER A 61 -10.44 12.71 -10.84
C SER A 61 -10.71 13.63 -9.64
N GLU A 62 -10.53 13.14 -8.42
CA GLU A 62 -10.94 13.83 -7.20
C GLU A 62 -9.74 14.11 -6.28
N PRO A 63 -9.73 15.23 -5.54
CA PRO A 63 -8.63 15.56 -4.62
C PRO A 63 -8.36 14.48 -3.56
N TRP A 64 -9.42 13.86 -3.02
CA TRP A 64 -9.28 12.84 -1.98
C TRP A 64 -8.55 11.58 -2.48
N GLU A 65 -8.58 11.31 -3.78
CA GLU A 65 -7.88 10.17 -4.39
C GLU A 65 -6.37 10.39 -4.40
N ILE A 66 -5.95 11.63 -4.66
CA ILE A 66 -4.54 12.06 -4.60
C ILE A 66 -4.05 11.93 -3.16
N GLU A 67 -4.84 12.42 -2.19
CA GLU A 67 -4.54 12.31 -0.77
C GLU A 67 -4.43 10.86 -0.31
N THR A 68 -5.39 10.03 -0.72
CA THR A 68 -5.42 8.61 -0.40
C THR A 68 -4.22 7.89 -1.02
N LEU A 69 -3.88 8.18 -2.28
CA LEU A 69 -2.74 7.55 -2.95
C LEU A 69 -1.42 7.93 -2.28
N ALA A 70 -1.26 9.18 -1.83
CA ALA A 70 -0.10 9.62 -1.07
C ALA A 70 0.00 8.86 0.27
N ALA A 71 -1.11 8.75 1.01
CA ALA A 71 -1.15 8.00 2.26
C ALA A 71 -0.83 6.51 2.06
N MET A 72 -1.34 5.90 0.98
CA MET A 72 -1.04 4.51 0.62
C MET A 72 0.45 4.31 0.33
N CYS A 73 1.07 5.19 -0.46
CA CYS A 73 2.50 5.12 -0.77
C CYS A 73 3.35 5.28 0.50
N ALA A 74 2.99 6.22 1.37
CA ALA A 74 3.65 6.43 2.66
C ALA A 74 3.53 5.20 3.56
N GLY A 75 2.33 4.64 3.72
CA GLY A 75 2.09 3.43 4.51
C GLY A 75 2.84 2.22 3.97
N TYR A 76 2.88 2.03 2.65
CA TYR A 76 3.66 0.97 2.02
C TYR A 76 5.16 1.09 2.34
N CYS A 77 5.73 2.30 2.20
CA CYS A 77 7.13 2.55 2.49
C CYS A 77 7.45 2.32 3.97
N ALA A 78 6.60 2.79 4.89
CA ALA A 78 6.76 2.58 6.32
C ALA A 78 6.72 1.09 6.70
N ALA A 79 5.73 0.34 6.17
CA ALA A 79 5.61 -1.09 6.40
C ALA A 79 6.79 -1.87 5.84
N LEU A 80 7.31 -1.47 4.67
CA LEU A 80 8.49 -2.08 4.07
C LEU A 80 9.72 -1.92 4.98
N LYS A 81 9.96 -0.71 5.48
CA LYS A 81 11.06 -0.41 6.41
C LYS A 81 10.91 -1.16 7.73
N ALA A 82 9.68 -1.21 8.28
CA ALA A 82 9.41 -1.97 9.50
C ALA A 82 9.72 -3.47 9.31
N GLY A 83 9.50 -4.02 8.12
CA GLY A 83 9.84 -5.41 7.78
C GLY A 83 11.33 -5.70 7.66
N GLU A 84 12.21 -4.69 7.72
CA GLU A 84 13.67 -4.90 7.80
C GLU A 84 14.11 -5.35 9.19
N ASP A 85 13.30 -5.12 10.23
CA ASP A 85 13.52 -5.67 11.57
C ASP A 85 13.30 -7.19 11.56
N PRO A 86 14.32 -8.02 11.89
CA PRO A 86 14.18 -9.47 11.96
C PRO A 86 13.13 -9.96 12.97
N LEU A 87 12.74 -9.12 13.94
CA LEU A 87 11.72 -9.42 14.94
C LEU A 87 10.33 -8.88 14.56
N ALA A 88 10.18 -8.25 13.39
CA ALA A 88 8.88 -7.75 12.93
C ALA A 88 7.88 -8.90 12.76
N ILE A 89 6.69 -8.71 13.33
CA ILE A 89 5.56 -9.62 13.16
C ILE A 89 4.82 -9.22 11.88
N ALA A 90 4.56 -10.18 11.00
CA ALA A 90 3.81 -9.89 9.79
C ALA A 90 2.38 -9.45 10.17
N PRO A 91 1.77 -8.47 9.48
CA PRO A 91 0.44 -7.97 9.83
C PRO A 91 -0.65 -9.05 9.90
N VAL A 92 -0.53 -10.11 9.10
CA VAL A 92 -1.45 -11.26 9.08
C VAL A 92 -1.32 -12.18 10.30
N ASP A 93 -0.25 -12.01 11.07
CA ASP A 93 0.07 -12.78 12.28
C ASP A 93 -0.14 -11.93 13.56
N LEU A 94 -0.62 -10.68 13.45
CA LEU A 94 -0.99 -9.85 14.60
C LEU A 94 -2.38 -10.27 15.11
N ASP A 95 -2.49 -10.59 16.40
CA ASP A 95 -3.77 -10.85 17.06
C ASP A 95 -4.44 -9.52 17.49
N ASP A 96 -5.74 -9.36 17.19
CA ASP A 96 -6.56 -8.16 17.51
C ASP A 96 -6.50 -7.75 18.99
N SER A 97 -6.10 -8.64 19.91
CA SER A 97 -5.92 -8.37 21.33
C SER A 97 -4.76 -7.41 21.66
N THR A 98 -3.93 -7.04 20.68
CA THR A 98 -2.82 -6.06 20.87
C THR A 98 -3.10 -4.68 20.28
N ALA A 99 -4.21 -4.50 19.58
CA ALA A 99 -4.67 -3.19 19.08
C ALA A 99 -5.60 -2.53 20.11
N GLY A 100 -5.04 -2.15 21.26
CA GLY A 100 -5.68 -1.31 22.28
C GLY A 100 -5.16 0.12 22.22
#